data_AF-A0A9Q3HEQ4-F1
#
_entry.id   AF-A0A9Q3HEQ4-F1
#
_cell.length_a   1.000
_cell.length_b   1.000
_cell.length_c   1.000
_cell.angle_alpha   90.00
_cell.angle_beta   90.00
_cell.angle_gamma   90.00
#
_symmetry.space_group_name_H-M   'P 1'
#
loop_
_entity.id
_entity.type
_entity.pdbx_description
1 polymer ?
#
loop_
_entity_poly.entity_id
_entity_poly.type
_entity_poly.pdbx_seq_one_letter_code
_entity_poly.pdbx_strand_id
1 'polypeptide(L)'
;MQSSLWFASYYRNHMKNLSHITSSLYKLCSKDVVFEITNKRRHAYERIKYELKNAPVLILPDFELLFKLYIYEACSQGLGAALHQRQILDGETREGVICYISRKVKDSKSRYRDTQTECLCLVWGLEKLHYYLEAAVFEVYTDRTALKYLLNMKTTNRHMLRWQIIIQEYKGNMTNISKEVKSHTNADGHWIMSRAMQLMNLK
;
A
#
# COMPACT_ATOMS: atom_id res chain seq x y z
N MET A 1 22.63 13.11 0.33
CA MET A 1 21.52 12.42 1.02
C MET A 1 20.15 12.76 0.45
N GLN A 2 19.82 14.04 0.24
CA GLN A 2 18.59 14.41 -0.46
C GLN A 2 18.53 13.80 -1.87
N SER A 3 19.61 13.89 -2.66
CA SER A 3 19.72 13.27 -3.99
C SER A 3 19.40 11.76 -4.02
N SER A 4 19.89 10.98 -3.05
CA SER A 4 19.58 9.55 -2.94
C SER A 4 18.12 9.28 -2.57
N LEU A 5 17.49 10.15 -1.77
CA LEU A 5 16.06 10.04 -1.46
C LEU A 5 15.19 10.40 -2.66
N TRP A 6 15.60 11.37 -3.47
CA TRP A 6 14.98 11.69 -4.75
C TRP A 6 15.03 10.49 -5.70
N PHE A 7 16.20 9.86 -5.83
CA PHE A 7 16.36 8.65 -6.65
C PHE A 7 15.46 7.51 -6.16
N ALA A 8 15.44 7.23 -4.85
CA ALA A 8 14.54 6.23 -4.29
C ALA A 8 13.05 6.58 -4.50
N SER A 9 12.71 7.87 -4.42
CA SER A 9 11.36 8.37 -4.68
C SER A 9 10.93 8.20 -6.14
N TYR A 10 11.86 8.25 -7.09
CA TYR A 10 11.58 8.00 -8.50
C TYR A 10 11.11 6.55 -8.71
N TYR A 11 11.79 5.58 -8.08
CA TYR A 11 11.42 4.17 -8.11
C TYR A 11 10.41 3.76 -7.03
N ARG A 12 9.61 4.71 -6.50
CA ARG A 12 8.66 4.42 -5.42
C ARG A 12 7.65 3.32 -5.79
N ASN A 13 7.27 3.24 -7.06
CA ASN A 13 6.32 2.24 -7.55
C ASN A 13 6.87 0.81 -7.53
N HIS A 14 8.19 0.66 -7.44
CA HIS A 14 8.86 -0.64 -7.35
C HIS A 14 9.13 -1.07 -5.91
N MET A 15 8.99 -0.17 -4.94
CA MET A 15 9.37 -0.42 -3.55
C MET A 15 8.18 -0.46 -2.62
N LYS A 16 7.98 -1.63 -1.99
CA LYS A 16 7.02 -1.82 -0.90
C LYS A 16 7.42 -0.92 0.29
N ASN A 17 6.46 -0.24 0.90
CA ASN A 17 6.65 0.53 2.14
C ASN A 17 7.77 1.59 2.13
N LEU A 18 8.11 2.16 0.97
CA LEU A 18 9.16 3.18 0.87
C LEU A 18 8.93 4.36 1.83
N SER A 19 7.67 4.79 2.01
CA SER A 19 7.33 5.91 2.90
C SER A 19 7.74 5.66 4.36
N HIS A 20 7.65 4.42 4.83
CA HIS A 20 8.07 4.03 6.17
C HIS A 20 9.60 4.02 6.28
N ILE A 21 10.28 3.36 5.33
CA ILE A 21 11.74 3.24 5.32
C ILE A 21 12.40 4.62 5.30
N THR A 22 11.91 5.51 4.42
CA THR A 22 12.46 6.85 4.23
C THR A 22 12.04 7.85 5.31
N SER A 23 11.07 7.52 6.16
CA SER A 23 10.53 8.45 7.17
C SER A 23 11.60 9.03 8.11
N SER A 24 12.56 8.19 8.54
CA SER A 24 13.66 8.59 9.43
C SER A 24 14.71 9.45 8.73
N LEU A 25 14.86 9.27 7.42
CA LEU A 25 15.82 9.97 6.57
C LEU A 25 15.26 11.33 6.12
N TYR A 26 13.96 11.43 5.83
CA TYR A 26 13.31 12.70 5.54
C TYR A 26 13.37 13.66 6.74
N LYS A 27 13.26 13.15 7.98
CA LYS A 27 13.47 13.97 9.19
C LYS A 27 14.86 14.59 9.27
N LEU A 28 15.88 13.94 8.71
CA LEU A 28 17.24 14.46 8.66
C LEU A 28 17.43 15.57 7.61
N CYS A 29 16.49 15.70 6.67
CA CYS A 29 16.51 16.71 5.63
C CYS A 29 15.76 18.00 6.05
N SER A 30 15.24 18.06 7.27
CA SER A 30 14.58 19.24 7.84
C SER A 30 15.61 20.27 8.32
N LYS A 31 15.26 21.56 8.23
CA LYS A 31 16.17 22.68 8.55
C LYS A 31 16.60 22.71 10.03
N ASP A 32 15.76 22.21 10.93
CA ASP A 32 15.96 22.32 12.38
C ASP A 32 16.53 21.04 13.03
N VAL A 33 17.12 20.13 12.24
CA VAL A 33 17.60 18.83 12.72
C VAL A 33 19.09 18.68 12.47
N VAL A 34 19.84 18.38 13.53
CA VAL A 34 21.28 18.08 13.45
C VAL A 34 21.50 16.82 12.61
N PHE A 35 22.44 16.90 11.67
CA PHE A 35 22.82 15.77 10.84
C PHE A 35 23.55 14.72 11.67
N GLU A 36 22.84 13.67 12.07
CA GLU A 36 23.38 12.53 12.82
C GLU A 36 23.00 11.21 12.14
N ILE A 37 23.97 10.34 11.91
CA ILE A 37 23.75 9.03 11.29
C ILE A 37 23.65 7.92 12.35
N THR A 38 22.49 7.84 13.01
CA THR A 38 22.20 6.77 13.96
C THR A 38 22.10 5.41 13.26
N ASN A 39 22.28 4.31 14.01
CA ASN A 39 22.16 2.95 13.46
C ASN A 39 20.81 2.73 12.74
N LYS A 40 19.72 3.30 13.26
CA LYS A 40 18.39 3.25 12.63
C LYS A 40 18.38 3.89 11.24
N ARG A 41 19.03 5.06 11.09
CA ARG A 41 19.13 5.78 9.81
C ARG A 41 20.06 5.05 8.84
N ARG A 42 21.16 4.46 9.33
CA ARG A 42 22.05 3.61 8.52
C ARG A 42 21.31 2.40 7.97
N HIS A 43 20.58 1.66 8.80
CA HIS A 43 19.77 0.53 8.35
C HIS A 43 18.67 0.95 7.36
N ALA A 44 18.01 2.09 7.57
CA ALA A 44 17.03 2.60 6.60
C ALA A 44 17.68 2.87 5.24
N TYR A 45 18.89 3.43 5.22
CA TYR A 45 19.61 3.72 3.98
C TYR A 45 20.08 2.44 3.27
N GLU A 46 20.60 1.46 4.01
CA GLU A 46 20.95 0.13 3.47
C GLU A 46 19.74 -0.60 2.93
N ARG A 47 18.60 -0.50 3.63
CA ARG A 47 17.35 -1.09 3.16
C ARG A 47 16.91 -0.50 1.82
N ILE A 48 16.99 0.82 1.63
CA ILE A 48 16.68 1.44 0.34
C ILE A 48 17.57 0.88 -0.78
N LYS A 49 18.88 0.72 -0.53
CA LYS A 49 19.79 0.14 -1.51
C LYS A 49 19.43 -1.31 -1.83
N TYR A 50 19.09 -2.10 -0.82
CA TYR A 50 18.66 -3.48 -0.99
C TYR A 50 17.37 -3.59 -1.81
N GLU A 51 16.37 -2.77 -1.51
CA GLU A 51 15.09 -2.74 -2.23
C GLU A 51 15.27 -2.25 -3.68
N LEU A 52 16.15 -1.27 -3.91
CA LEU A 52 16.50 -0.84 -5.28
C LEU A 52 17.17 -1.95 -6.09
N LYS A 53 18.06 -2.73 -5.45
CA LYS A 53 18.78 -3.82 -6.12
C LYS A 53 17.88 -5.01 -6.43
N ASN A 54 16.94 -5.31 -5.54
CA ASN A 54 16.04 -6.47 -5.66
C ASN A 54 14.61 -6.04 -6.02
N ALA A 55 14.47 -4.86 -6.64
CA ALA A 55 13.17 -4.33 -7.01
C ALA A 55 12.43 -5.33 -7.91
N PRO A 56 11.19 -5.74 -7.57
CA PRO A 56 10.43 -6.62 -8.43
C PRO A 56 10.21 -5.96 -9.80
N VAL A 57 10.27 -6.79 -10.84
CA VAL A 57 9.91 -6.37 -12.20
C VAL A 57 8.43 -6.05 -12.20
N LEU A 58 8.10 -4.79 -12.52
CA LEU A 58 6.72 -4.39 -12.70
C LEU A 58 6.22 -4.87 -14.06
N ILE A 59 4.97 -5.31 -14.11
CA ILE A 59 4.32 -5.70 -15.36
C ILE A 59 3.53 -4.52 -15.94
N LEU A 60 3.41 -4.51 -17.27
CA LEU A 60 2.57 -3.53 -17.96
C LEU A 60 1.10 -3.84 -17.67
N PRO A 61 0.29 -2.82 -17.35
CA PRO A 61 -1.14 -3.01 -17.11
C PRO A 61 -1.85 -3.36 -18.43
N ASP A 62 -2.76 -4.32 -18.35
CA ASP A 62 -3.68 -4.66 -19.43
C ASP A 62 -5.10 -4.28 -18.98
N PHE A 63 -5.72 -3.30 -19.63
CA PHE A 63 -7.01 -2.76 -19.19
C PHE A 63 -8.19 -3.69 -19.50
N GLU A 64 -7.99 -4.73 -20.31
CA GLU A 64 -9.02 -5.75 -20.58
C GLU A 64 -9.10 -6.79 -19.46
N LEU A 65 -8.06 -6.90 -18.65
CA LEU A 65 -7.95 -7.87 -17.57
C LEU A 65 -8.33 -7.27 -16.21
N LEU A 66 -8.84 -8.13 -15.33
CA LEU A 66 -9.23 -7.74 -13.96
C LEU A 66 -8.01 -7.28 -13.14
N PHE A 67 -8.10 -6.11 -12.54
CA PHE A 67 -7.10 -5.65 -11.57
C PHE A 67 -7.37 -6.22 -10.17
N LYS A 68 -6.30 -6.39 -9.39
CA LYS A 68 -6.37 -6.76 -7.98
C LYS A 68 -5.71 -5.67 -7.15
N LEU A 69 -6.50 -4.97 -6.35
CA LEU A 69 -6.03 -3.96 -5.42
C LEU A 69 -5.84 -4.58 -4.04
N TYR A 70 -4.59 -4.74 -3.62
CA TYR A 70 -4.23 -5.13 -2.27
C TYR A 70 -4.06 -3.87 -1.43
N ILE A 71 -4.77 -3.79 -0.31
CA ILE A 71 -4.61 -2.71 0.67
C ILE A 71 -4.03 -3.29 1.95
N TYR A 72 -3.07 -2.57 2.53
CA TYR A 72 -2.46 -2.98 3.78
C TYR A 72 -2.04 -1.77 4.61
N GLU A 73 -2.27 -1.88 5.91
CA GLU A 73 -1.72 -0.92 6.87
C GLU A 73 -0.26 -1.31 7.16
N ALA A 74 0.68 -0.51 6.67
CA ALA A 74 2.11 -0.81 6.80
C ALA A 74 2.62 -0.73 8.25
N CYS A 75 1.95 0.09 9.08
CA CYS A 75 2.16 0.32 10.52
C CYS A 75 1.11 1.36 10.98
N SER A 76 0.99 1.62 12.28
CA SER A 76 0.09 2.63 12.90
C SER A 76 0.20 4.07 12.38
N GLN A 77 1.11 4.34 11.43
CA GLN A 77 1.39 5.65 10.84
C GLN A 77 1.54 5.65 9.31
N GLY A 78 1.27 4.54 8.61
CA GLY A 78 1.54 4.41 7.17
C GLY A 78 0.45 3.69 6.39
N LEU A 79 0.02 4.29 5.27
CA LEU A 79 -0.90 3.70 4.30
C LEU A 79 -0.10 3.02 3.18
N GLY A 80 -0.53 1.83 2.78
CA GLY A 80 0.06 1.07 1.69
C GLY A 80 -1.01 0.43 0.82
N ALA A 81 -0.78 0.42 -0.49
CA ALA A 81 -1.54 -0.40 -1.41
C ALA A 81 -0.65 -0.91 -2.55
N ALA A 82 -1.06 -1.99 -3.18
CA ALA A 82 -0.39 -2.58 -4.33
C ALA A 82 -1.44 -2.94 -5.38
N LEU A 83 -1.18 -2.57 -6.62
CA LEU A 83 -1.99 -2.97 -7.76
C LEU A 83 -1.33 -4.13 -8.46
N HIS A 84 -2.06 -5.21 -8.60
CA HIS A 84 -1.62 -6.47 -9.17
C HIS A 84 -2.55 -6.86 -10.31
N GLN A 85 -2.06 -7.72 -11.20
CA GLN A 85 -2.87 -8.29 -12.27
C GLN A 85 -2.39 -9.69 -12.61
N ARG A 86 -3.33 -10.56 -12.96
CA ARG A 86 -3.02 -11.91 -13.42
C ARG A 86 -2.91 -11.89 -14.93
N GLN A 87 -1.71 -12.14 -15.46
CA GLN A 87 -1.39 -12.11 -16.88
C GLN A 87 -0.59 -13.34 -17.28
N ILE A 88 -0.54 -13.64 -18.57
CA ILE A 88 0.39 -14.63 -19.11
C ILE A 88 1.74 -13.95 -19.27
N LEU A 89 2.72 -14.38 -18.48
CA LEU A 89 4.10 -13.90 -18.50
C LEU A 89 4.97 -15.11 -18.85
N ASP A 90 5.79 -14.98 -19.89
CA ASP A 90 6.69 -16.06 -20.35
C ASP A 90 5.97 -17.41 -20.61
N GLY A 91 4.72 -17.36 -21.08
CA GLY A 91 3.91 -18.54 -21.38
C GLY A 91 3.16 -19.13 -20.19
N GLU A 92 3.29 -18.57 -18.99
CA GLU A 92 2.58 -19.01 -17.78
C GLU A 92 1.69 -17.92 -17.19
N THR A 93 0.50 -18.30 -16.75
CA THR A 93 -0.41 -17.38 -16.07
C THR A 93 0.06 -17.10 -14.64
N ARG A 94 0.68 -15.95 -14.42
CA ARG A 94 1.20 -15.51 -13.12
C ARG A 94 0.57 -14.20 -12.68
N GLU A 95 0.58 -13.96 -11.37
CA GLU A 95 0.16 -12.66 -10.83
C GLU A 95 1.39 -11.75 -10.75
N GLY A 96 1.36 -10.68 -11.53
CA GLY A 96 2.40 -9.66 -11.54
C GLY A 96 1.95 -8.39 -10.84
N VAL A 97 2.94 -7.61 -10.41
CA VAL A 97 2.73 -6.34 -9.74
C VAL A 97 2.79 -5.23 -10.79
N ILE A 98 1.78 -4.38 -10.83
CA ILE A 98 1.78 -3.19 -11.70
C ILE A 98 2.42 -2.02 -10.97
N CYS A 99 2.04 -1.78 -9.72
CA CYS A 99 2.65 -0.72 -8.91
C CYS A 99 2.44 -0.91 -7.40
N TYR A 100 3.39 -0.37 -6.64
CA TYR A 100 3.26 -0.13 -5.21
C TYR A 100 3.03 1.34 -4.91
N ILE A 101 2.07 1.64 -4.04
CA ILE A 101 1.87 2.98 -3.50
C ILE A 101 2.00 2.94 -1.99
N SER A 102 2.72 3.90 -1.41
CA SER A 102 2.77 4.07 0.03
C SER A 102 2.85 5.54 0.43
N ARG A 103 2.24 5.89 1.57
CA ARG A 103 2.22 7.25 2.10
C ARG A 103 2.23 7.25 3.62
N LYS A 104 2.98 8.19 4.20
CA LYS A 104 2.91 8.48 5.63
C LYS A 104 1.63 9.24 6.00
N VAL A 105 0.93 8.78 7.04
CA VAL A 105 -0.24 9.44 7.60
C VAL A 105 0.20 10.73 8.32
N LYS A 106 -0.51 11.84 8.09
CA LYS A 106 -0.29 13.10 8.83
C LYS A 106 -0.83 12.97 10.26
N ASP A 107 -0.20 13.63 11.22
CA ASP A 107 -0.51 13.51 12.67
C ASP A 107 -2.00 13.75 13.02
N SER A 108 -2.71 14.59 12.24
CA SER A 108 -4.15 14.83 12.42
C SER A 108 -5.01 13.57 12.29
N LYS A 109 -4.49 12.53 11.63
CA LYS A 109 -5.17 11.25 11.37
C LYS A 109 -4.61 10.10 12.21
N SER A 110 -3.66 10.34 13.12
CA SER A 110 -3.12 9.30 14.02
C SER A 110 -4.09 8.90 15.13
N ARG A 111 -5.22 9.61 15.27
CA ARG A 111 -6.29 9.32 16.25
C ARG A 111 -7.37 8.40 15.70
N TYR A 112 -7.24 7.96 14.45
CA TYR A 112 -8.19 7.03 13.84
C TYR A 112 -8.07 5.65 14.48
N ARG A 113 -9.23 5.02 14.71
CA ARG A 113 -9.29 3.61 15.08
C ARG A 113 -8.85 2.76 13.89
N ASP A 114 -8.37 1.56 14.15
CA ASP A 114 -7.88 0.61 13.14
C ASP A 114 -8.81 0.49 11.92
N THR A 115 -10.11 0.37 12.17
CA THR A 115 -11.17 0.27 11.16
C THR A 115 -11.29 1.54 10.29
N GLN A 116 -11.08 2.72 10.88
CA GLN A 116 -11.09 4.00 10.16
C GLN A 116 -9.80 4.19 9.34
N THR A 117 -8.65 3.74 9.87
CA THR A 117 -7.36 3.81 9.17
C THR A 117 -7.36 2.92 7.93
N GLU A 118 -7.95 1.73 8.03
CA GLU A 118 -8.10 0.82 6.90
C GLU A 118 -9.05 1.39 5.82
N CYS A 119 -10.19 1.94 6.23
CA CYS A 119 -11.12 2.62 5.30
C CYS A 119 -10.44 3.81 4.61
N LEU A 120 -9.68 4.60 5.37
CA LEU A 120 -8.86 5.67 4.80
C LEU A 120 -7.83 5.12 3.81
N CYS A 121 -7.22 3.96 4.09
CA CYS A 121 -6.26 3.32 3.21
C CYS A 121 -6.89 2.93 1.88
N LEU A 122 -8.10 2.36 1.91
CA LEU A 122 -8.87 2.05 0.71
C LEU A 122 -9.18 3.30 -0.10
N VAL A 123 -9.80 4.32 0.53
CA VAL A 123 -10.16 5.57 -0.16
C VAL A 123 -8.94 6.20 -0.80
N TRP A 124 -7.84 6.29 -0.05
CA TRP A 124 -6.59 6.83 -0.57
C TRP A 124 -6.02 6.02 -1.72
N GLY A 125 -6.12 4.69 -1.66
CA GLY A 125 -5.70 3.79 -2.73
C GLY A 125 -6.53 3.98 -4.00
N LEU A 126 -7.86 4.05 -3.87
CA LEU A 126 -8.78 4.32 -4.97
C LEU A 126 -8.52 5.68 -5.62
N GLU A 127 -8.42 6.75 -4.83
CA GLU A 127 -8.12 8.10 -5.34
C GLU A 127 -6.75 8.14 -6.05
N LYS A 128 -5.75 7.44 -5.50
CA LYS A 128 -4.41 7.44 -6.09
C LYS A 128 -4.26 6.59 -7.32
N LEU A 129 -5.05 5.53 -7.47
CA LEU A 129 -5.02 4.62 -8.61
C LEU A 129 -6.23 4.82 -9.52
N HIS A 130 -6.93 5.94 -9.39
CA HIS A 130 -8.12 6.28 -10.17
C HIS A 130 -7.92 6.06 -11.68
N TYR A 131 -6.76 6.48 -12.21
CA TYR A 131 -6.40 6.30 -13.61
C TYR A 131 -6.30 4.84 -14.09
N TYR A 132 -6.14 3.88 -13.18
CA TYR A 132 -6.24 2.45 -13.48
C TYR A 132 -7.63 1.88 -13.23
N LEU A 133 -8.36 2.40 -12.24
CA LEU A 133 -9.54 1.75 -11.66
C LEU A 133 -10.88 2.33 -12.16
N GLU A 134 -10.88 3.54 -12.74
CA GLU A 134 -12.12 4.23 -13.13
C GLU A 134 -12.92 3.44 -14.19
N ALA A 135 -12.25 2.94 -15.22
CA ALA A 135 -12.88 2.22 -16.33
C ALA A 135 -12.69 0.70 -16.27
N ALA A 136 -12.02 0.17 -15.25
CA ALA A 136 -11.65 -1.23 -15.16
C ALA A 136 -12.41 -1.96 -14.05
N VAL A 137 -12.69 -3.25 -14.26
CA VAL A 137 -13.21 -4.11 -13.19
C VAL A 137 -12.06 -4.55 -12.30
N PHE A 138 -12.25 -4.45 -10.98
CA PHE A 138 -11.20 -4.80 -10.03
C PHE A 138 -11.72 -5.48 -8.77
N GLU A 139 -10.84 -6.21 -8.12
CA GLU A 139 -11.08 -6.84 -6.82
C GLU A 139 -10.27 -6.15 -5.73
N VAL A 140 -10.86 -5.99 -4.55
CA VAL A 140 -10.18 -5.38 -3.39
C VAL A 140 -9.88 -6.43 -2.33
N TYR A 141 -8.60 -6.59 -2.04
CA TYR A 141 -8.10 -7.53 -1.04
C TYR A 141 -7.65 -6.76 0.21
N THR A 142 -8.32 -7.02 1.33
CA THR A 142 -7.95 -6.50 2.64
C THR A 142 -8.07 -7.57 3.72
N ASP A 143 -7.26 -7.40 4.75
CA ASP A 143 -7.06 -8.40 5.81
C ASP A 143 -8.10 -8.30 6.91
N ARG A 144 -8.82 -7.17 7.00
CA ARG A 144 -9.85 -6.98 8.02
C ARG A 144 -11.24 -7.03 7.39
N THR A 145 -12.05 -7.93 7.95
CA THR A 145 -13.47 -8.09 7.59
C THR A 145 -14.30 -6.84 7.93
N ALA A 146 -13.82 -5.98 8.83
CA ALA A 146 -14.52 -4.78 9.28
C ALA A 146 -14.86 -3.81 8.13
N LEU A 147 -14.04 -3.77 7.08
CA LEU A 147 -14.26 -2.89 5.94
C LEU A 147 -15.52 -3.29 5.14
N LYS A 148 -15.86 -4.58 5.06
CA LYS A 148 -17.11 -5.06 4.43
C LYS A 148 -18.34 -4.48 5.12
N TYR A 149 -18.32 -4.42 6.45
CA TYR A 149 -19.44 -3.94 7.25
C TYR A 149 -19.53 -2.41 7.23
N LEU A 150 -18.39 -1.71 7.26
CA LEU A 150 -18.33 -0.25 7.20
C LEU A 150 -18.98 0.35 5.94
N LEU A 151 -18.87 -0.33 4.80
CA LEU A 151 -19.43 0.15 3.53
C LEU A 151 -20.96 0.17 3.52
N ASN A 152 -21.59 -0.68 4.33
CA ASN A 152 -23.04 -0.81 4.41
C ASN A 152 -23.62 -0.18 5.68
N MET A 153 -22.78 0.30 6.60
CA MET A 153 -23.22 0.87 7.87
C MET A 153 -23.70 2.32 7.70
N LYS A 154 -24.89 2.64 8.22
CA LYS A 154 -25.34 4.03 8.36
C LYS A 154 -24.49 4.72 9.44
N THR A 155 -23.75 5.75 9.05
CA THR A 155 -22.84 6.49 9.94
C THR A 155 -23.24 7.96 10.01
N THR A 156 -23.28 8.51 11.23
CA THR A 156 -23.49 9.95 11.47
C THR A 156 -22.20 10.76 11.36
N ASN A 157 -21.05 10.09 11.20
CA ASN A 157 -19.76 10.75 11.10
C ASN A 157 -19.53 11.31 9.68
N ARG A 158 -19.40 12.64 9.58
CA ARG A 158 -19.21 13.37 8.32
C ARG A 158 -18.02 12.89 7.49
N HIS A 159 -16.92 12.47 8.11
CA HIS A 159 -15.75 12.00 7.37
C HIS A 159 -15.99 10.62 6.74
N MET A 160 -16.66 9.72 7.48
CA MET A 160 -17.01 8.41 6.97
C MET A 160 -18.02 8.50 5.83
N LEU A 161 -18.98 9.43 5.92
CA LEU A 161 -19.96 9.65 4.86
C LEU A 161 -19.30 10.11 3.55
N ARG A 162 -18.31 11.01 3.62
CA ARG A 162 -17.51 11.40 2.45
C ARG A 162 -16.76 10.22 1.83
N TRP A 163 -16.17 9.37 2.66
CA TRP A 163 -15.48 8.16 2.20
C TRP A 163 -16.43 7.16 1.54
N GLN A 164 -17.64 7.00 2.08
CA GLN A 164 -18.66 6.16 1.48
C GLN A 164 -19.07 6.65 0.08
N ILE A 165 -19.23 7.97 -0.11
CA ILE A 165 -19.54 8.55 -1.43
C ILE A 165 -18.44 8.20 -2.44
N ILE A 166 -17.17 8.42 -2.09
CA ILE A 166 -16.05 8.09 -2.98
C ILE A 166 -16.06 6.60 -3.34
N ILE A 167 -16.27 5.71 -2.36
CA ILE A 167 -16.27 4.27 -2.63
C ILE A 167 -17.50 3.86 -3.47
N GLN A 168 -18.62 4.56 -3.34
CA GLN A 168 -19.82 4.31 -4.14
C GLN A 168 -19.58 4.56 -5.63
N GLU A 169 -18.74 5.53 -6.00
CA GLU A 169 -18.36 5.79 -7.40
C GLU A 169 -17.75 4.54 -8.06
N TYR A 170 -16.96 3.76 -7.31
CA TYR A 170 -16.31 2.54 -7.81
C TYR A 170 -17.13 1.28 -7.59
N LYS A 171 -18.28 1.34 -6.90
CA LYS A 171 -19.03 0.15 -6.47
C LYS A 171 -19.54 -0.71 -7.64
N GLY A 172 -19.78 -0.11 -8.81
CA GLY A 172 -20.16 -0.84 -10.02
C GLY A 172 -19.05 -1.73 -10.58
N ASN A 173 -17.79 -1.28 -10.43
CA ASN A 173 -16.62 -1.95 -11.00
C ASN A 173 -15.83 -2.76 -9.94
N MET A 174 -16.04 -2.47 -8.66
CA MET A 174 -15.36 -3.08 -7.53
C MET A 174 -16.09 -4.34 -7.05
N THR A 175 -15.43 -5.48 -7.14
CA THR A 175 -15.93 -6.78 -6.70
C THR A 175 -15.13 -7.34 -5.51
N ASN A 176 -15.72 -8.27 -4.75
CA ASN A 176 -15.05 -9.07 -3.69
C ASN A 176 -14.14 -8.29 -2.72
N ILE A 177 -14.71 -7.53 -1.78
CA ILE A 177 -13.97 -6.71 -0.80
C ILE A 177 -13.21 -7.54 0.26
N SER A 178 -13.45 -8.85 0.37
CA SER A 178 -12.54 -9.72 1.12
C SER A 178 -12.69 -11.17 0.67
N LYS A 179 -11.60 -11.71 0.17
CA LYS A 179 -11.32 -13.15 0.14
C LYS A 179 -10.17 -13.33 1.12
N GLU A 180 -10.26 -14.33 2.00
CA GLU A 180 -9.07 -14.84 2.68
C GLU A 180 -8.00 -15.05 1.61
N VAL A 181 -6.80 -14.53 1.83
CA VAL A 181 -5.65 -14.87 0.99
C VAL A 181 -5.33 -16.33 1.29
N LYS A 182 -6.08 -17.26 0.67
CA LYS A 182 -5.70 -18.67 0.64
C LYS A 182 -4.31 -18.70 0.02
N SER A 183 -3.40 -19.39 0.70
CA SER A 183 -1.98 -19.51 0.41
C SER A 183 -1.72 -19.77 -1.08
N HIS A 184 -1.63 -18.71 -1.87
CA HIS A 184 -1.14 -18.81 -3.23
C HIS A 184 0.38 -18.77 -3.12
N THR A 185 0.96 -19.93 -3.38
CA THR A 185 2.37 -20.29 -3.59
C THR A 185 3.07 -19.47 -4.69
N ASN A 186 2.54 -18.30 -5.04
CA ASN A 186 3.31 -17.28 -5.74
C ASN A 186 4.07 -16.56 -4.64
N ALA A 187 5.39 -16.76 -4.60
CA ALA A 187 6.34 -16.51 -3.52
C ALA A 187 6.40 -15.09 -2.90
N ASP A 188 5.38 -14.26 -3.06
CA ASP A 188 5.33 -12.89 -2.56
C ASP A 188 4.05 -12.54 -1.77
N GLY A 189 2.92 -13.21 -1.97
CA GLY A 189 1.65 -12.74 -1.35
C GLY A 189 1.58 -12.95 0.18
N HIS A 190 1.89 -14.15 0.65
CA HIS A 190 1.80 -14.51 2.07
C HIS A 190 3.05 -14.11 2.88
N TRP A 191 4.21 -14.00 2.23
CA TRP A 191 5.48 -13.63 2.87
C TRP A 191 5.49 -12.15 3.31
N ILE A 192 4.82 -11.25 2.56
CA ILE A 192 4.74 -9.81 2.84
C ILE A 192 3.98 -9.52 4.15
N MET A 193 2.88 -10.25 4.42
CA MET A 193 2.07 -10.02 5.62
C MET A 193 2.61 -10.74 6.86
N SER A 194 3.03 -12.00 6.72
CA SER A 194 3.53 -12.78 7.86
C SER A 194 4.85 -12.22 8.40
N ARG A 195 5.74 -11.69 7.54
CA ARG A 195 6.99 -11.05 7.97
C ARG A 195 6.77 -9.69 8.62
N ALA A 196 5.78 -8.91 8.16
CA ALA A 196 5.40 -7.65 8.80
C ALA A 196 4.80 -7.86 10.20
N MET A 197 4.01 -8.94 10.39
CA MET A 197 3.52 -9.33 11.72
C MET A 197 4.59 -9.97 12.61
N GLN A 198 5.48 -10.83 12.06
CA GLN A 198 6.58 -11.44 12.81
C GLN A 198 7.62 -10.40 13.29
N LEU A 199 7.86 -9.34 12.52
CA LEU A 199 8.74 -8.23 12.93
C LEU A 199 8.13 -7.36 14.04
N MET A 200 6.83 -7.47 14.33
CA MET A 200 6.17 -6.78 15.45
C MET A 200 6.07 -7.62 16.73
N ASN A 201 6.45 -8.92 16.69
CA ASN A 201 6.41 -9.84 17.82
C ASN A 201 7.79 -10.36 18.25
N LEU A 202 8.87 -9.63 17.98
CA LEU A 202 10.17 -9.90 18.60
C LEU A 202 10.27 -9.16 19.95
N LYS A 203 9.82 -9.85 21.00
CA LYS A 203 10.49 -9.86 22.31
C LYS A 203 11.23 -11.18 22.45
#